data_AF-A0A7C9CIY3-F1
#
_entry.id   AF-A0A7C9CIY3-F1
#
_cell.length_a   1.000
_cell.length_b   1.000
_cell.length_c   1.000
_cell.angle_alpha   90.00
_cell.angle_beta   90.00
_cell.angle_gamma   90.00
#
_symmetry.space_group_name_H-M   'P 1'
#
loop_
_entity.id
_entity.type
_entity.pdbx_description
1 polymer ?
#
loop_
_entity_poly.entity_id
_entity_poly.type
_entity_poly.pdbx_seq_one_letter_code
_entity_poly.pdbx_strand_id
1 'polypeptide(L)'
;MAAVSWSVLFLSLSLLSLIPPSTSDPTYVYSICDNATTFAINSKYHANLDTVLQSLSSNAAPLGSSLFFSTSAGTATPDAVYGLFLCRGDQNSTACRDCVTMAATTDLPTIYCP
;
A
#
# COMPACT_ATOMS: atom_id res chain seq x y z
N MET A 1 -13.49 -40.19 -23.51
CA MET A 1 -12.33 -39.27 -23.39
C MET A 1 -12.32 -38.42 -24.65
N ALA A 2 -12.75 -37.15 -24.56
CA ALA A 2 -12.71 -36.27 -25.72
C ALA A 2 -11.24 -35.94 -26.03
N ALA A 3 -10.77 -36.30 -27.22
CA ALA A 3 -9.45 -35.89 -27.68
C ALA A 3 -9.50 -34.39 -27.98
N VAL A 4 -8.75 -33.59 -27.21
CA VAL A 4 -8.63 -32.16 -27.48
C VAL A 4 -7.70 -32.00 -28.68
N SER A 5 -8.24 -31.52 -29.79
CA SER A 5 -7.46 -31.29 -31.02
C SER A 5 -6.35 -30.27 -30.76
N TRP A 6 -5.18 -30.48 -31.37
CA TRP A 6 -4.06 -29.54 -31.27
C TRP A 6 -4.46 -28.12 -31.69
N SER A 7 -5.33 -28.00 -32.69
CA SER A 7 -5.87 -26.71 -33.14
C SER A 7 -6.63 -25.98 -32.04
N VAL A 8 -7.35 -26.70 -31.18
CA VAL A 8 -8.08 -26.14 -30.03
C VAL A 8 -7.09 -25.69 -28.95
N LEU A 9 -6.01 -26.45 -28.73
CA LEU A 9 -4.93 -26.09 -27.82
C LEU A 9 -4.19 -24.84 -28.28
N PHE A 10 -3.80 -24.76 -29.56
CA PHE A 10 -3.16 -23.58 -30.14
C PHE A 10 -4.08 -22.35 -30.08
N LEU A 11 -5.36 -22.50 -30.43
CA LEU A 11 -6.34 -21.42 -30.32
C LEU A 11 -6.46 -20.94 -28.87
N SER A 12 -6.55 -21.85 -27.89
CA SER A 12 -6.63 -21.49 -26.48
C SER A 12 -5.40 -20.74 -25.95
N LEU A 13 -4.18 -21.16 -26.34
CA LEU A 13 -2.95 -20.46 -25.98
C LEU A 13 -2.88 -19.07 -26.62
N SER A 14 -3.29 -18.94 -27.88
CA SER A 14 -3.38 -17.64 -28.56
C SER A 14 -4.37 -16.71 -27.85
N LEU A 15 -5.55 -17.21 -27.43
CA LEU A 15 -6.50 -16.40 -26.65
C LEU A 15 -5.94 -15.96 -25.28
N LEU A 16 -5.10 -16.77 -24.61
CA LEU A 16 -4.45 -16.38 -23.35
C LEU A 16 -3.48 -15.20 -23.53
N SER A 17 -2.82 -15.08 -24.68
CA SER A 17 -1.92 -13.95 -24.96
C SER A 17 -2.63 -12.63 -25.27
N LEU A 18 -3.94 -12.64 -25.50
CA LEU A 18 -4.74 -11.42 -25.69
C LEU A 18 -5.19 -10.78 -24.36
N ILE A 19 -4.99 -11.47 -23.23
CA ILE A 19 -5.35 -10.92 -21.91
C ILE A 19 -4.25 -9.92 -21.53
N PRO A 20 -4.55 -8.62 -21.39
CA PRO A 20 -3.57 -7.66 -20.91
C PRO A 20 -3.13 -8.04 -19.49
N PRO A 21 -1.87 -7.80 -19.11
CA PRO A 21 -1.44 -8.00 -17.74
C PRO A 21 -2.32 -7.15 -16.82
N SER A 22 -2.88 -7.77 -15.79
CA SER A 22 -3.66 -7.06 -14.77
C SER A 22 -2.73 -6.08 -14.04
N THR A 23 -2.82 -4.79 -14.35
CA THR A 23 -2.21 -3.76 -13.51
C THR A 23 -3.18 -3.46 -12.37
N SER A 24 -2.79 -3.82 -11.17
CA SER A 24 -3.48 -3.41 -9.95
C SER A 24 -2.97 -2.02 -9.57
N ASP A 25 -3.20 -1.04 -10.44
CA ASP A 25 -2.80 0.32 -10.12
C ASP A 25 -3.59 0.79 -8.89
N PRO A 26 -2.91 1.28 -7.84
CA PRO A 26 -3.58 1.73 -6.63
C PRO A 26 -4.49 2.91 -6.96
N THR A 27 -5.81 2.68 -6.93
CA THR A 27 -6.81 3.73 -7.06
C THR A 27 -7.17 4.25 -5.68
N TYR A 28 -7.00 5.54 -5.45
CA TYR A 28 -7.48 6.19 -4.24
C TYR A 28 -9.01 6.05 -4.11
N VAL A 29 -9.47 5.70 -2.91
CA VAL A 29 -10.91 5.51 -2.63
C VAL A 29 -11.44 6.66 -1.78
N TYR A 30 -10.86 6.85 -0.59
CA TYR A 30 -11.18 7.95 0.33
C TYR A 30 -10.12 8.05 1.44
N SER A 31 -10.14 9.17 2.18
CA SER A 31 -9.35 9.41 3.39
C SER A 31 -10.28 9.93 4.49
N ILE A 32 -9.87 9.78 5.74
CA ILE A 32 -10.52 10.40 6.89
C ILE A 32 -9.44 11.14 7.66
N CYS A 33 -9.54 12.47 7.70
CA CYS A 33 -8.67 13.34 8.49
C CYS A 33 -9.56 13.97 9.56
N ASP A 34 -9.17 13.85 10.83
CA ASP A 34 -9.93 14.48 11.90
C ASP A 34 -9.71 16.00 11.86
N ASN A 35 -10.77 16.77 11.59
CA ASN A 35 -10.71 18.23 11.51
C ASN A 35 -10.64 18.90 12.89
N ALA A 36 -10.70 18.14 13.98
CA ALA A 36 -10.74 18.67 15.33
C ALA A 36 -9.39 19.22 15.82
N THR A 37 -8.26 18.67 15.34
CA THR A 37 -6.93 19.04 15.85
C THR A 37 -5.86 18.92 14.76
N THR A 38 -5.09 19.99 14.54
CA THR A 38 -3.83 19.96 13.78
C THR A 38 -2.63 19.91 14.74
N PHE A 39 -1.48 19.45 14.25
CA PHE A 39 -0.23 19.50 14.99
C PHE A 39 0.63 20.69 14.52
N ALA A 40 1.49 21.20 15.40
CA ALA A 40 2.46 22.21 15.02
C ALA A 40 3.57 21.58 14.15
N ILE A 41 3.95 22.25 13.06
CA ILE A 41 5.12 21.86 12.27
C ILE A 41 6.36 21.84 13.18
N ASN A 42 7.20 20.81 13.00
CA ASN A 42 8.39 20.53 13.83
C ASN A 42 8.10 20.19 15.30
N SER A 43 6.85 19.85 15.65
CA SER A 43 6.53 19.26 16.95
C SER A 43 7.11 17.85 17.08
N LYS A 44 7.13 17.33 18.31
CA LYS A 44 7.47 15.93 18.58
C LYS A 44 6.50 14.97 17.90
N TYR A 45 5.20 15.29 17.92
CA TYR A 45 4.20 14.55 17.16
C TYR A 45 4.53 14.49 15.67
N HIS A 46 4.89 15.62 15.04
CA HIS A 46 5.28 15.65 13.63
C HIS A 46 6.47 14.73 13.33
N ALA A 47 7.54 14.79 14.13
CA ALA A 47 8.70 13.92 13.96
C ALA A 47 8.37 12.43 14.18
N ASN A 48 7.48 12.11 15.12
CA ASN A 48 7.01 10.75 15.36
C ASN A 48 6.11 10.25 14.21
N LEU A 49 5.28 11.12 13.63
CA LEU A 49 4.47 10.82 12.45
C LEU A 49 5.37 10.49 11.25
N ASP A 50 6.37 11.33 10.97
CA ASP A 50 7.35 11.08 9.91
C ASP A 50 8.07 9.74 10.11
N THR A 51 8.47 9.44 11.35
CA THR A 51 9.11 8.16 11.71
C THR A 51 8.19 6.96 11.42
N VAL A 52 6.91 7.07 11.77
CA VAL A 52 5.92 6.00 11.51
C VAL A 52 5.71 5.85 10.00
N LEU A 53 5.48 6.92 9.26
CA LEU A 53 5.28 6.87 7.79
C LEU A 53 6.49 6.28 7.06
N GLN A 54 7.71 6.67 7.46
CA GLN A 54 8.94 6.11 6.91
C GLN A 54 9.11 4.61 7.24
N SER A 55 8.76 4.21 8.47
CA SER A 55 8.80 2.81 8.89
C SER A 55 7.81 1.95 8.10
N LEU A 56 6.58 2.45 7.86
CA LEU A 56 5.58 1.74 7.06
C LEU A 56 6.04 1.54 5.60
N SER A 57 6.54 2.58 4.93
CA SER A 57 7.01 2.48 3.54
C SER A 57 8.24 1.56 3.41
N SER A 58 9.19 1.67 4.34
CA SER A 58 10.39 0.82 4.33
C SER A 58 10.09 -0.66 4.57
N ASN A 59 9.09 -0.97 5.42
CA ASN A 59 8.70 -2.36 5.70
C ASN A 59 7.76 -2.96 4.66
N ALA A 60 7.14 -2.15 3.80
CA ALA A 60 6.45 -2.64 2.61
C ALA A 60 7.46 -3.09 1.52
N ALA A 61 8.69 -2.57 1.55
CA ALA A 61 9.67 -2.71 0.47
C ALA A 61 10.32 -4.09 0.22
N PRO A 62 10.53 -4.99 1.20
CA PRO A 62 11.26 -6.23 0.93
C PRO A 62 10.51 -7.19 0.00
N LEU A 63 11.21 -7.81 -0.96
CA LEU A 63 10.64 -8.91 -1.75
C LEU A 63 10.22 -10.05 -0.81
N GLY A 64 8.91 -10.34 -0.74
CA GLY A 64 8.35 -11.33 0.19
C GLY A 64 7.84 -10.77 1.52
N SER A 65 7.71 -9.44 1.62
CA SER A 65 7.15 -8.75 2.78
C SER A 65 5.71 -9.16 3.09
N SER A 66 5.37 -9.08 4.37
CA SER A 66 4.02 -9.30 4.89
C SER A 66 3.06 -8.29 4.27
N LEU A 67 1.86 -8.75 3.88
CA LEU A 67 0.76 -7.87 3.45
C LEU A 67 0.20 -7.00 4.59
N PHE A 68 0.78 -7.11 5.78
CA PHE A 68 0.42 -6.37 6.97
C PHE A 68 1.67 -6.01 7.77
N PHE A 69 1.73 -4.78 8.28
CA PHE A 69 2.75 -4.35 9.24
C PHE A 69 2.20 -3.21 10.10
N SER A 70 2.63 -3.15 11.35
CA SER A 70 2.27 -2.09 12.30
C SER A 70 3.50 -1.59 13.04
N THR A 71 3.52 -0.30 13.34
CA THR A 71 4.62 0.36 14.04
C THR A 71 4.12 1.54 14.85
N SER A 72 4.96 2.07 15.72
CA SER A 72 4.64 3.23 16.56
C SER A 72 5.89 4.02 16.88
N ALA A 73 5.73 5.32 17.13
CA ALA A 73 6.78 6.22 17.60
C ALA A 73 6.27 7.11 18.74
N GLY A 74 7.14 7.43 19.69
CA GLY A 74 6.77 8.10 20.94
C GLY A 74 6.20 7.14 21.99
N THR A 75 6.10 7.60 23.24
CA THR A 75 5.74 6.75 24.39
C THR A 75 4.51 7.23 25.16
N ALA A 76 4.08 8.48 24.98
CA ALA A 76 2.97 9.06 25.72
C ALA A 76 2.22 10.13 24.91
N THR A 77 0.96 10.37 25.28
CA THR A 77 0.16 11.48 24.77
C THR A 77 0.78 12.84 25.17
N PRO A 78 0.78 13.85 24.29
CA PRO A 78 0.09 13.90 23.01
C PRO A 78 0.94 13.44 21.80
N ASP A 79 2.19 13.04 22.00
CA ASP A 79 3.15 12.86 20.91
C ASP A 79 3.20 11.44 20.33
N ALA A 80 2.56 10.45 20.96
CA ALA A 80 2.56 9.07 20.50
C ALA A 80 1.78 8.90 19.18
N VAL A 81 2.39 8.23 18.22
CA VAL A 81 1.81 7.92 16.91
C VAL A 81 1.82 6.42 16.69
N TYR A 82 0.70 5.89 16.18
CA TYR A 82 0.52 4.49 15.83
C TYR A 82 0.10 4.41 14.36
N GLY A 83 0.66 3.47 13.62
CA GLY A 83 0.34 3.29 12.22
C GLY A 83 0.44 1.83 11.79
N LEU A 84 -0.33 1.49 10.77
CA LEU A 84 -0.27 0.18 10.12
C LEU A 84 -0.61 0.32 8.64
N PHE A 85 -0.20 -0.67 7.84
CA PHE A 85 -0.76 -0.88 6.51
C PHE A 85 -1.36 -2.29 6.42
N LEU A 86 -2.34 -2.43 5.52
CA LEU A 86 -2.91 -3.70 5.13
C LEU A 86 -3.13 -3.69 3.62
N CYS A 87 -2.39 -4.56 2.93
CA CYS A 87 -2.55 -4.81 1.51
C CYS A 87 -3.60 -5.89 1.26
N ARG A 88 -4.20 -5.87 0.07
CA ARG A 88 -5.19 -6.85 -0.34
C ARG A 88 -4.53 -8.22 -0.56
N GLY A 89 -5.15 -9.29 -0.07
CA GLY A 89 -4.58 -10.65 -0.03
C GLY A 89 -4.28 -11.30 -1.38
N ASP A 90 -4.90 -10.81 -2.45
CA ASP A 90 -4.77 -11.27 -3.83
C ASP A 90 -3.70 -10.50 -4.63
N GLN A 91 -3.04 -9.51 -4.01
CA GLN A 91 -2.03 -8.69 -4.67
C GLN A 91 -0.62 -9.26 -4.49
N ASN A 92 0.22 -9.03 -5.50
CA ASN A 92 1.63 -9.34 -5.38
C ASN A 92 2.34 -8.31 -4.47
N SER A 93 3.48 -8.71 -3.90
CA SER A 93 4.25 -7.88 -2.96
C SER A 93 4.73 -6.55 -3.57
N THR A 94 4.95 -6.50 -4.89
CA THR A 94 5.32 -5.28 -5.60
C THR A 94 4.17 -4.27 -5.61
N ALA A 95 2.98 -4.69 -6.01
CA ALA A 95 1.80 -3.81 -5.99
C ALA A 95 1.50 -3.30 -4.58
N CYS A 96 1.62 -4.17 -3.57
CA CYS A 96 1.49 -3.78 -2.16
C CYS A 96 2.51 -2.70 -1.77
N ARG A 97 3.80 -2.93 -2.05
CA ARG A 97 4.87 -1.97 -1.77
C ARG A 97 4.62 -0.62 -2.41
N ASP A 98 4.30 -0.61 -3.69
CA ASP A 98 4.16 0.63 -4.45
C ASP A 98 2.95 1.43 -3.92
N CYS A 99 1.84 0.74 -3.59
CA CYS A 99 0.67 1.33 -2.94
C CYS A 99 0.99 1.95 -1.57
N VAL A 100 1.65 1.20 -0.68
CA VAL A 100 2.00 1.68 0.66
C VAL A 100 3.00 2.83 0.61
N THR A 101 3.95 2.77 -0.32
CA THR A 101 4.95 3.84 -0.51
C THR A 101 4.25 5.13 -0.93
N MET A 102 3.41 5.07 -1.97
CA MET A 102 2.64 6.23 -2.45
C MET A 102 1.73 6.80 -1.34
N ALA A 103 1.05 5.92 -0.61
CA ALA A 103 0.19 6.29 0.52
C ALA A 103 0.97 7.06 1.60
N ALA A 104 2.12 6.54 2.02
CA ALA A 104 2.88 7.04 3.17
C ALA A 104 3.75 8.26 2.85
N THR A 105 4.23 8.42 1.62
CA THR A 105 5.16 9.50 1.27
C THR A 105 4.52 10.68 0.57
N THR A 106 3.32 10.50 -0.01
CA THR A 106 2.72 11.52 -0.86
C THR A 106 1.24 11.70 -0.53
N ASP A 107 0.42 10.68 -0.71
CA ASP A 107 -1.03 10.81 -0.66
C ASP A 107 -1.53 11.29 0.71
N LEU A 108 -1.18 10.60 1.80
CA LEU A 108 -1.61 10.97 3.14
C LEU A 108 -1.03 12.33 3.58
N PRO A 109 0.31 12.50 3.67
CA PRO A 109 0.88 13.69 4.31
C PRO A 109 0.84 14.97 3.45
N THR A 110 0.55 14.87 2.14
CA THR A 110 0.60 16.07 1.26
C THR A 110 -0.70 16.37 0.53
N ILE A 111 -1.48 15.35 0.15
CA ILE A 111 -2.68 15.54 -0.69
C ILE A 111 -3.94 15.50 0.17
N TYR A 112 -4.07 14.49 1.01
CA TYR A 112 -5.34 14.17 1.64
C TYR A 112 -5.45 14.65 3.09
N CYS A 113 -4.41 14.45 3.92
CA CYS A 113 -4.38 14.85 5.33
C CYS A 113 -3.07 15.60 5.65
N PRO A 114 -2.89 16.82 5.11
CA PRO A 114 -1.72 17.64 5.42
C PRO A 114 -1.68 18.11 6.88
#